data_AF-A0A227J922-F1
#
_entry.id   AF-A0A227J922-F1
#
_cell.length_a   1.000
_cell.length_b   1.000
_cell.length_c   1.000
_cell.angle_alpha   90.00
_cell.angle_beta   90.00
_cell.angle_gamma   90.00
#
_symmetry.space_group_name_H-M   'P 1'
#
loop_
_entity.id
_entity.type
_entity.pdbx_description
1 polymer ?
#
loop_
_entity_poly.entity_id
_entity_poly.type
_entity_poly.pdbx_seq_one_letter_code
_entity_poly.pdbx_strand_id
1 'polypeptide(L)'
;PDGKLEITGDADWRDLQDWHTRARVFAKELKVDMPPMVKIKVEPDMTIDVTPQLAKVEGNINLPWGRIVIEELPPSAVGVSSDTVILNKDLQPVDEVAAMPFNVETDINIKIGDDFQLAAFGLKGGLKGSLNV
;
A
#
# COMPACT_ATOMS: atom_id res chain seq x y z
N PRO A 1 9.70 1.97 -10.79
CA PRO A 1 9.45 0.52 -10.69
C PRO A 1 9.63 -0.10 -12.06
N ASP A 2 10.30 -1.24 -12.15
CA ASP A 2 10.52 -1.93 -13.43
C ASP A 2 9.59 -3.13 -13.53
N GLY A 3 8.87 -3.26 -14.64
CA GLY A 3 7.88 -4.31 -14.86
C GLY A 3 6.60 -3.77 -15.49
N LYS A 4 5.76 -4.66 -16.02
CA LYS A 4 4.46 -4.28 -16.59
C LYS A 4 3.36 -4.51 -15.56
N LEU A 5 2.78 -3.42 -15.08
CA LEU A 5 1.55 -3.45 -14.31
C LEU A 5 0.36 -3.44 -15.28
N GLU A 6 -0.53 -4.41 -15.15
CA GLU A 6 -1.76 -4.51 -15.92
C GLU A 6 -2.93 -4.19 -15.01
N ILE A 7 -3.72 -3.20 -15.42
CA ILE A 7 -4.96 -2.81 -14.75
C ILE A 7 -6.08 -2.97 -15.77
N THR A 8 -7.09 -3.75 -15.42
CA THR A 8 -8.28 -3.98 -16.25
C THR A 8 -9.51 -3.82 -15.40
N GLY A 9 -10.64 -3.39 -15.96
CA GLY A 9 -11.81 -3.14 -15.16
C GLY A 9 -12.94 -2.48 -15.92
N ASP A 10 -13.98 -2.17 -15.16
CA ASP A 10 -15.20 -1.53 -15.61
C ASP A 10 -15.69 -0.56 -14.53
N ALA A 11 -16.48 0.42 -14.97
CA ALA A 11 -17.03 1.43 -14.08
C ALA A 11 -18.35 1.95 -14.62
N ASP A 12 -19.26 2.25 -13.70
CA ASP A 12 -20.54 2.88 -13.94
C ASP A 12 -20.67 4.09 -13.01
N TRP A 13 -20.71 5.28 -13.60
CA TRP A 13 -20.82 6.56 -12.92
C TRP A 13 -22.05 7.35 -13.36
N ARG A 14 -23.04 6.67 -13.96
CA ARG A 14 -24.26 7.33 -14.46
C ARG A 14 -25.10 7.91 -13.33
N ASP A 15 -25.06 7.27 -12.17
CA ASP A 15 -25.59 7.80 -10.91
C ASP A 15 -24.44 8.13 -9.96
N LEU A 16 -24.25 9.41 -9.64
CA LEU A 16 -23.18 9.84 -8.74
C LEU A 16 -23.43 9.49 -7.27
N GLN A 17 -24.64 9.07 -6.91
CA GLN A 17 -24.98 8.58 -5.57
C GLN A 17 -24.84 7.05 -5.45
N ASP A 18 -24.72 6.34 -6.58
CA ASP A 18 -24.64 4.86 -6.66
C ASP A 18 -23.66 4.41 -7.74
N TRP A 19 -22.51 5.09 -7.83
CA TRP A 19 -21.49 4.72 -8.79
C TRP A 19 -20.75 3.46 -8.32
N HIS A 20 -20.34 2.60 -9.25
CA HIS A 20 -19.58 1.40 -8.95
C HIS A 20 -18.38 1.29 -9.88
N THR A 21 -17.24 0.84 -9.36
CA THR A 21 -16.04 0.58 -10.15
C THR A 21 -15.39 -0.72 -9.70
N ARG A 22 -15.02 -1.56 -10.66
CA ARG A 22 -14.24 -2.77 -10.42
C ARG A 22 -12.95 -2.71 -11.22
N ALA A 23 -11.82 -2.98 -10.58
CA ALA A 23 -10.53 -3.07 -11.23
C ALA A 23 -9.77 -4.31 -10.75
N ARG A 24 -9.20 -5.08 -11.68
CA ARG A 24 -8.19 -6.09 -11.41
C ARG A 24 -6.80 -5.50 -11.66
N VAL A 25 -5.93 -5.66 -10.67
CA VAL A 25 -4.52 -5.25 -10.69
C VAL A 25 -3.66 -6.49 -10.73
N PHE A 26 -2.85 -6.63 -11.77
CA PHE A 26 -1.99 -7.79 -11.98
C PHE A 26 -0.60 -7.37 -12.45
N ALA A 27 0.44 -8.02 -11.94
CA ALA A 27 1.76 -7.98 -12.57
C ALA A 27 2.49 -9.31 -12.38
N LYS A 28 3.17 -9.77 -13.44
CA LYS A 28 4.02 -10.97 -13.37
C LYS A 28 5.27 -10.77 -12.50
N GLU A 29 5.83 -9.57 -12.52
CA GLU A 29 6.93 -9.14 -11.64
C GLU A 29 6.96 -7.60 -11.70
N LEU A 30 6.95 -6.95 -10.55
CA LEU A 30 7.18 -5.52 -10.38
C LEU A 30 8.33 -5.30 -9.41
N LYS A 31 9.39 -4.63 -9.86
CA LYS A 31 10.48 -4.20 -9.00
C LYS A 31 10.14 -2.87 -8.36
N VAL A 32 10.04 -2.86 -7.04
CA VAL A 32 9.88 -1.64 -6.25
C VAL A 32 11.22 -1.33 -5.60
N ASP A 33 11.80 -0.19 -5.97
CA ASP A 33 13.04 0.33 -5.39
C ASP A 33 12.71 1.70 -4.78
N MET A 34 12.83 1.79 -3.47
CA MET A 34 12.64 3.00 -2.67
C MET A 34 13.89 3.19 -1.82
N PRO A 35 14.96 3.78 -2.39
CA PRO A 35 16.20 4.02 -1.66
C PRO A 35 16.00 5.01 -0.50
N PRO A 36 16.74 4.85 0.62
CA PRO A 36 17.68 3.76 0.90
C PRO A 36 17.02 2.50 1.45
N MET A 37 15.70 2.49 1.65
CA MET A 37 15.02 1.56 2.56
C MET A 37 14.60 0.22 1.95
N VAL A 38 14.03 0.20 0.75
CA VAL A 38 13.32 -1.00 0.27
C VAL A 38 13.71 -1.33 -1.17
N LYS A 39 14.06 -2.58 -1.42
CA LYS A 39 14.15 -3.17 -2.76
C LYS A 39 13.41 -4.50 -2.75
N ILE A 40 12.29 -4.60 -3.45
CA ILE A 40 11.47 -5.81 -3.45
C ILE A 40 10.99 -6.14 -4.86
N LYS A 41 10.80 -7.43 -5.12
CA LYS A 41 10.03 -7.93 -6.25
C LYS A 41 8.64 -8.28 -5.76
N VAL A 42 7.62 -7.83 -6.49
CA VAL A 42 6.21 -7.99 -6.12
C VAL A 42 5.45 -8.59 -7.29
N GLU A 43 4.63 -9.59 -7.02
CA GLU A 43 3.71 -10.21 -7.98
C GLU A 43 2.29 -10.10 -7.41
N PRO A 44 1.59 -8.98 -7.68
CA PRO A 44 0.22 -8.79 -7.24
C PRO A 44 -0.78 -9.44 -8.20
N ASP A 45 -1.85 -10.01 -7.64
CA ASP A 45 -3.08 -10.33 -8.34
C ASP A 45 -4.25 -10.04 -7.40
N MET A 46 -4.89 -8.91 -7.61
CA MET A 46 -5.91 -8.38 -6.69
C MET A 46 -7.07 -7.75 -7.45
N THR A 47 -8.24 -7.74 -6.83
CA THR A 47 -9.41 -7.00 -7.30
C THR A 47 -9.74 -5.89 -6.31
N ILE A 48 -10.13 -4.74 -6.85
CA ILE A 48 -10.55 -3.56 -6.13
C ILE A 48 -11.98 -3.26 -6.59
N ASP A 49 -12.92 -3.31 -5.66
CA ASP A 49 -14.33 -2.96 -5.86
C ASP A 49 -14.64 -1.70 -5.07
N VAL A 50 -15.14 -0.65 -5.73
CA VAL A 50 -15.34 0.66 -5.12
C VAL A 50 -16.74 1.17 -5.38
N THR A 51 -17.36 1.65 -4.30
CA THR A 51 -18.66 2.33 -4.24
C THR A 51 -18.47 3.69 -3.53
N PRO A 52 -19.48 4.57 -3.47
CA PRO A 52 -19.33 5.83 -2.76
C PRO A 52 -19.10 5.65 -1.25
N GLN A 53 -19.42 4.49 -0.67
CA GLN A 53 -19.31 4.23 0.77
C GLN A 53 -18.18 3.26 1.15
N LEU A 54 -17.75 2.39 0.23
CA LEU A 54 -16.79 1.32 0.52
C LEU A 54 -15.85 1.06 -0.66
N ALA A 55 -14.56 0.95 -0.38
CA ALA A 55 -13.56 0.32 -1.22
C ALA A 55 -13.16 -1.03 -0.62
N LYS A 56 -13.40 -2.12 -1.34
CA LYS A 56 -13.00 -3.47 -0.96
C LYS A 56 -11.81 -3.91 -1.80
N VAL A 57 -10.76 -4.40 -1.17
CA VAL A 57 -9.55 -4.90 -1.84
C VAL A 57 -9.30 -6.34 -1.44
N GLU A 58 -9.34 -7.25 -2.42
CA GLU A 58 -9.20 -8.68 -2.17
C GLU A 58 -8.17 -9.29 -3.12
N GLY A 59 -7.34 -10.20 -2.62
CA GLY A 59 -6.45 -10.96 -3.48
C GLY A 59 -5.15 -11.42 -2.83
N ASN A 60 -4.12 -11.56 -3.66
CA ASN A 60 -2.85 -12.13 -3.24
C ASN A 60 -1.68 -11.26 -3.71
N ILE A 61 -0.63 -11.22 -2.88
CA ILE A 61 0.65 -10.61 -3.22
C ILE A 61 1.74 -11.62 -2.92
N ASN A 62 2.50 -12.03 -3.94
CA ASN A 62 3.72 -12.81 -3.72
C ASN A 62 4.93 -11.90 -3.71
N LEU A 63 5.81 -12.12 -2.73
CA LEU A 63 7.07 -11.41 -2.54
C LEU A 63 8.22 -12.41 -2.68
N PRO A 64 8.65 -12.77 -3.90
CA PRO A 64 9.67 -13.78 -4.13
C PRO A 64 11.07 -13.34 -3.65
N TRP A 65 11.33 -12.04 -3.59
CA TRP A 65 12.62 -11.47 -3.21
C TRP A 65 12.47 -10.11 -2.56
N GLY A 66 13.31 -9.82 -1.56
CA GLY A 66 13.37 -8.48 -0.98
C GLY A 66 14.57 -8.20 -0.10
N ARG A 67 14.95 -6.92 -0.04
CA ARG A 67 15.92 -6.35 0.89
C ARG A 67 15.28 -5.13 1.52
N ILE A 68 15.10 -5.18 2.84
CA ILE A 68 14.61 -4.06 3.64
C ILE A 68 15.73 -3.61 4.55
N VAL A 69 16.07 -2.33 4.48
CA VAL A 69 17.06 -1.68 5.34
C VAL A 69 16.37 -0.54 6.07
N ILE A 70 16.40 -0.56 7.39
CA ILE A 70 15.84 0.52 8.23
C ILE A 70 16.99 1.05 9.08
N GLU A 71 17.56 2.19 8.67
CA GLU A 71 18.63 2.89 9.40
C GLU A 71 18.04 3.83 10.47
N GLU A 72 16.99 4.57 10.09
CA GLU A 72 16.21 5.44 10.97
C GLU A 72 14.71 5.18 10.70
N LEU A 73 13.85 5.41 11.70
CA LEU A 73 12.40 5.34 11.48
C LEU A 73 12.02 6.39 10.43
N PRO A 74 11.32 6.01 9.34
CA PRO A 74 10.85 7.01 8.39
C PRO A 74 9.96 8.02 9.12
N PRO A 75 9.89 9.29 8.68
CA PRO A 75 9.07 10.32 9.32
C PRO A 75 7.61 9.89 9.52
N SER A 76 7.10 8.98 8.67
CA SER A 76 5.75 8.40 8.75
C SER A 76 5.54 7.35 9.87
N ALA A 77 6.61 6.86 10.50
CA ALA A 77 6.55 5.90 11.60
C ALA A 77 6.58 6.57 12.99
N VAL A 78 6.80 7.88 13.03
CA VAL A 78 6.52 8.70 14.19
C VAL A 78 5.12 9.25 13.96
N GLY A 79 4.12 8.64 14.57
CA GLY A 79 2.76 9.20 14.56
C GLY A 79 2.87 10.65 15.02
N VAL A 80 2.43 11.59 14.19
CA VAL A 80 2.26 12.97 14.64
C VAL A 80 1.33 12.91 15.85
N SER A 81 1.79 13.45 16.98
CA SER A 81 0.94 13.51 18.17
C SER A 81 -0.35 14.24 17.80
N SER A 82 -1.48 13.76 18.32
CA SER A 82 -2.82 14.39 18.15
C SER A 82 -2.89 15.85 18.59
N ASP A 83 -1.84 16.35 19.25
CA ASP A 83 -1.72 17.73 19.72
C ASP A 83 -1.01 18.66 18.70
N THR A 84 -0.68 18.17 17.49
CA THR A 84 -0.01 18.96 16.44
C THR A 84 -1.04 19.60 15.52
N VAL A 85 -1.05 20.93 15.40
CA VAL A 85 -1.87 21.66 14.43
C VAL A 85 -0.94 22.18 13.32
N ILE A 86 -1.10 21.69 12.10
CA ILE A 86 -0.39 22.26 10.95
C ILE A 86 -1.09 23.55 10.53
N LEU A 87 -0.30 24.61 10.40
CA LEU A 87 -0.76 25.91 9.95
C LEU A 87 -0.33 26.16 8.50
N ASN A 88 -1.21 26.74 7.70
CA ASN A 88 -0.83 27.26 6.39
C ASN A 88 0.04 28.53 6.53
N LYS A 89 0.46 29.11 5.39
CA LYS A 89 1.27 30.33 5.37
C LYS A 89 0.61 31.54 6.04
N ASP A 90 -0.70 31.51 6.24
CA ASP A 90 -1.51 32.55 6.88
C ASP A 90 -1.84 32.20 8.35
N LEU A 91 -1.13 31.23 8.94
CA LEU A 91 -1.29 30.77 10.32
C LEU A 91 -2.69 30.20 10.63
N GLN A 92 -3.42 29.72 9.62
CA GLN A 92 -4.70 29.05 9.81
C GLN A 92 -4.51 27.54 9.92
N PRO A 93 -5.21 26.85 10.84
CA PRO A 93 -5.26 25.40 10.88
C PRO A 93 -5.67 24.85 9.52
N VAL A 94 -4.89 23.91 8.99
CA VAL A 94 -5.29 23.09 7.85
C VAL A 94 -5.57 21.68 8.38
N ASP A 95 -6.73 21.14 8.03
CA ASP A 95 -7.06 19.75 8.32
C ASP A 95 -6.04 18.84 7.62
N GLU A 96 -5.21 18.15 8.41
CA GLU A 96 -4.30 17.14 7.91
C GLU A 96 -5.12 15.98 7.33
N VAL A 97 -4.92 15.72 6.04
CA VAL A 97 -5.46 14.60 5.28
C VAL A 97 -6.99 14.66 5.14
N ALA A 98 -7.47 15.06 3.96
CA ALA A 98 -8.88 14.85 3.62
C ALA A 98 -9.22 13.37 3.85
N ALA A 99 -10.13 13.11 4.80
CA ALA A 99 -10.60 11.77 5.06
C ALA A 99 -11.09 11.15 3.75
N MET A 100 -10.67 9.92 3.46
CA MET A 100 -11.19 9.21 2.30
C MET A 100 -12.72 9.17 2.41
N PRO A 101 -13.46 9.48 1.34
CA PRO A 101 -14.91 9.62 1.41
C PRO A 101 -15.65 8.29 1.58
N PHE A 102 -14.91 7.18 1.70
CA PHE A 102 -15.41 5.81 1.82
C PHE A 102 -14.56 5.04 2.84
N ASN A 103 -15.18 4.00 3.42
CA ASN A 103 -14.46 3.01 4.23
C ASN A 103 -13.58 2.13 3.35
N VAL A 104 -12.57 1.49 3.94
CA VAL A 104 -11.70 0.53 3.25
C VAL A 104 -11.75 -0.80 3.99
N GLU A 105 -12.01 -1.86 3.23
CA GLU A 105 -11.95 -3.26 3.69
C GLU A 105 -10.91 -4.02 2.88
N THR A 106 -10.04 -4.76 3.56
CA THR A 106 -8.94 -5.52 2.96
C THR A 106 -9.05 -7.00 3.32
N ASP A 107 -8.86 -7.86 2.33
CA ASP A 107 -8.51 -9.28 2.49
C ASP A 107 -7.38 -9.61 1.51
N ILE A 108 -6.16 -9.26 1.91
CA ILE A 108 -4.96 -9.43 1.09
C ILE A 108 -4.08 -10.48 1.73
N ASN A 109 -3.87 -11.57 0.98
CA ASN A 109 -2.98 -12.65 1.36
C ASN A 109 -1.58 -12.39 0.80
N ILE A 110 -0.64 -12.07 1.69
CA ILE A 110 0.74 -11.77 1.35
C ILE A 110 1.60 -12.99 1.64
N LYS A 111 2.34 -13.49 0.65
CA LYS A 111 3.27 -14.60 0.80
C LYS A 111 4.70 -14.13 0.60
N ILE A 112 5.53 -14.31 1.63
CA ILE A 112 6.95 -13.96 1.63
C ILE A 112 7.77 -15.19 1.27
N GLY A 113 8.54 -15.10 0.18
CA GLY A 113 9.41 -16.15 -0.32
C GLY A 113 10.68 -16.34 0.52
N ASP A 114 11.55 -17.25 0.06
CA ASP A 114 12.73 -17.66 0.81
C ASP A 114 13.90 -16.66 0.74
N ASP A 115 13.93 -15.77 -0.27
CA ASP A 115 15.02 -14.80 -0.46
C ASP A 115 14.61 -13.38 -0.07
N PHE A 116 14.15 -13.23 1.17
CA PHE A 116 13.72 -11.96 1.72
C PHE A 116 14.53 -11.63 2.98
N GLN A 117 15.22 -10.49 3.00
CA GLN A 117 16.12 -10.11 4.10
C GLN A 117 15.75 -8.76 4.70
N LEU A 118 15.85 -8.69 6.03
CA LEU A 118 15.67 -7.48 6.83
C LEU A 118 16.98 -7.14 7.52
N ALA A 119 17.38 -5.88 7.43
CA ALA A 119 18.46 -5.27 8.21
C ALA A 119 17.91 -4.01 8.90
N ALA A 120 17.68 -4.08 10.22
CA ALA A 120 17.07 -2.98 10.97
C ALA A 120 17.56 -2.98 12.40
N PHE A 121 17.95 -1.82 12.95
CA PHE A 121 18.29 -1.68 14.38
C PHE A 121 19.34 -2.69 14.89
N GLY A 122 20.34 -3.01 14.08
CA GLY A 122 21.37 -4.01 14.40
C GLY A 122 20.93 -5.47 14.18
N LEU A 123 19.66 -5.75 13.92
CA LEU A 123 19.16 -7.04 13.50
C LEU A 123 19.43 -7.27 12.01
N LYS A 124 19.93 -8.45 11.66
CA LYS A 124 20.01 -8.95 10.28
C LYS A 124 19.42 -10.36 10.24
N GLY A 125 18.41 -10.58 9.40
CA GLY A 125 17.73 -11.86 9.33
C GLY A 125 16.93 -12.06 8.05
N GLY A 126 16.57 -13.32 7.80
CA GLY A 126 15.61 -13.68 6.76
C GLY A 126 14.17 -13.52 7.25
N LEU A 127 13.28 -13.12 6.35
CA LEU A 127 11.83 -13.11 6.57
C LEU A 127 11.20 -14.18 5.67
N LYS A 128 10.28 -14.96 6.23
CA LYS A 128 9.50 -15.96 5.49
C LYS A 128 8.16 -16.14 6.20
N GLY A 129 7.09 -16.32 5.44
CA GLY A 129 5.79 -16.64 6.01
C GLY A 129 4.65 -16.14 5.15
N SER A 130 3.50 -16.01 5.80
CA SER A 130 2.29 -15.47 5.19
C SER A 130 1.62 -14.50 6.14
N LEU A 131 1.04 -13.45 5.60
CA LEU A 131 0.28 -12.44 6.31
C LEU A 131 -1.07 -12.30 5.61
N ASN A 132 -2.13 -12.13 6.40
CA ASN A 132 -3.43 -11.72 5.92
C ASN A 132 -3.74 -10.35 6.54
N VAL A 133 -4.17 -9.40 5.71
CA VAL A 133 -4.41 -7.99 6.08
C VAL A 133 -5.76 -7.56 5.54
#